data_AF-A0A1Q4HL12-F1
#
_entry.id   AF-A0A1Q4HL12-F1
#
_cell.length_a   1.000
_cell.length_b   1.000
_cell.length_c   1.000
_cell.angle_alpha   90.00
_cell.angle_beta   90.00
_cell.angle_gamma   90.00
#
_symmetry.space_group_name_H-M   'P 1'
#
loop_
_entity.id
_entity.type
_entity.pdbx_description
1 polymer ?
#
loop_
_entity_poly.entity_id
_entity_poly.type
_entity_poly.pdbx_seq_one_letter_code
_entity_poly.pdbx_strand_id
1 'polypeptide(L)'
;MVQHHTKDKGDLGVAKAHADLVAKGFDVLFPATEHAPFDLVAHKAGTFHRIQVKYRSMRRGMVTLKLSSNWTDRHGVHSTPIDKDAVDAICIYCPETDECYYIRPSDHGASVNLRITPTKNGQQKRILAASVFRDLPDKRPAPIDGNRASA
;
A
#
# COMPACT_ATOMS: atom_id res chain seq x y z
N MET A 1 26.49 -7.89 -13.24
CA MET A 1 25.02 -8.07 -13.19
C MET A 1 24.36 -6.75 -13.55
N VAL A 2 23.47 -6.71 -14.55
CA VAL A 2 22.81 -5.47 -14.97
C VAL A 2 21.77 -5.10 -13.92
N GLN A 3 21.94 -3.95 -13.29
CA GLN A 3 21.16 -3.49 -12.15
C GLN A 3 19.90 -2.76 -12.64
N HIS A 4 18.72 -3.35 -12.43
CA HIS A 4 17.45 -2.73 -12.81
C HIS A 4 16.91 -1.91 -11.65
N HIS A 5 17.29 -0.63 -11.58
CA HIS A 5 16.98 0.28 -10.46
C HIS A 5 15.52 0.33 -9.96
N THR A 6 14.53 0.08 -10.83
CA THR A 6 13.11 0.05 -10.43
C THR A 6 12.68 -1.28 -9.81
N LYS A 7 13.27 -2.40 -10.25
CA LYS A 7 13.02 -3.73 -9.68
C LYS A 7 13.61 -3.82 -8.28
N ASP A 8 14.86 -3.38 -8.12
CA ASP A 8 15.57 -3.38 -6.83
C ASP A 8 14.82 -2.61 -5.73
N LYS A 9 14.16 -1.50 -6.09
CA LYS A 9 13.33 -0.71 -5.14
C LYS A 9 12.05 -1.43 -4.75
N GLY A 10 11.42 -2.11 -5.71
CA GLY A 10 10.24 -2.94 -5.45
C GLY A 10 10.57 -4.06 -4.48
N ASP A 11 11.63 -4.82 -4.78
CA ASP A 11 12.09 -5.94 -3.97
C ASP A 11 12.49 -5.50 -2.56
N LEU A 12 13.24 -4.39 -2.44
CA LEU A 12 13.57 -3.80 -1.15
C LEU A 12 12.31 -3.39 -0.36
N GLY A 13 11.33 -2.78 -1.04
CA GLY A 13 10.07 -2.42 -0.42
C GLY A 13 9.33 -3.64 0.14
N VAL A 14 9.25 -4.73 -0.63
CA VAL A 14 8.61 -5.98 -0.22
C VAL A 14 9.34 -6.60 0.98
N ALA A 15 10.67 -6.66 0.93
CA ALA A 15 11.48 -7.17 2.04
C ALA A 15 11.29 -6.37 3.33
N LYS A 16 11.22 -5.04 3.24
CA LYS A 16 10.97 -4.14 4.37
C LYS A 16 9.56 -4.29 4.94
N ALA A 17 8.55 -4.39 4.06
CA ALA A 17 7.17 -4.63 4.47
C ALA A 17 7.01 -5.99 5.16
N HIS A 18 7.67 -7.03 4.65
CA HIS A 18 7.72 -8.35 5.29
C HIS A 18 8.32 -8.26 6.70
N ALA A 19 9.49 -7.63 6.86
CA ALA A 19 10.13 -7.49 8.16
C ALA A 19 9.27 -6.71 9.17
N ASP A 20 8.66 -5.61 8.74
CA ASP A 20 7.78 -4.77 9.57
C ASP A 20 6.51 -5.54 10.02
N LEU A 21 5.88 -6.31 9.12
CA LEU A 21 4.73 -7.17 9.44
C LEU A 21 5.11 -8.30 10.42
N VAL A 22 6.23 -8.98 10.21
CA VAL A 22 6.71 -10.03 11.12
C VAL A 22 7.01 -9.45 12.50
N ALA A 23 7.64 -8.28 12.58
CA ALA A 23 7.89 -7.60 13.85
C ALA A 23 6.59 -7.27 14.62
N LYS A 24 5.48 -7.11 13.91
CA LYS A 24 4.13 -6.90 14.48
C LYS A 24 3.38 -8.20 14.79
N GLY A 25 4.02 -9.36 14.60
CA GLY A 25 3.47 -10.67 14.91
C GLY A 25 2.44 -11.17 13.89
N PHE A 26 2.61 -10.84 12.61
CA PHE A 26 1.88 -11.48 11.52
C PHE A 26 2.69 -12.64 10.94
N ASP A 27 2.01 -13.71 10.54
CA ASP A 27 2.56 -14.67 9.59
C ASP A 27 2.49 -14.03 8.19
N VAL A 28 3.58 -14.06 7.43
CA VAL A 28 3.65 -13.45 6.10
C VAL A 28 3.79 -14.51 5.02
N LEU A 29 2.87 -14.50 4.06
CA LEU A 29 2.79 -15.44 2.95
C LEU A 29 3.12 -14.72 1.64
N PHE A 30 3.79 -15.45 0.75
CA PHE A 30 4.13 -14.98 -0.60
C PHE A 30 3.27 -15.71 -1.64
N PRO A 31 2.71 -15.00 -2.63
CA PRO A 31 2.05 -15.66 -3.75
C PRO A 31 3.08 -16.45 -4.56
N ALA A 32 2.75 -17.68 -4.95
CA ALA A 32 3.56 -18.49 -5.86
C ALA A 32 3.44 -18.05 -7.34
N THR A 33 2.99 -16.82 -7.59
CA THR A 33 2.74 -16.25 -8.92
C THR A 33 3.09 -14.76 -8.93
N GLU A 34 3.60 -14.29 -10.06
CA GLU A 34 3.88 -12.87 -10.29
C GLU A 34 2.63 -12.10 -10.77
N HIS A 35 1.53 -12.79 -11.06
CA HIS A 35 0.31 -12.20 -11.59
C HIS A 35 -0.68 -11.74 -10.51
N ALA A 36 -0.37 -11.99 -9.23
CA ALA A 36 -1.24 -11.56 -8.14
C ALA A 36 -1.28 -10.02 -8.05
N PRO A 37 -2.43 -9.41 -7.71
CA PRO A 37 -2.54 -7.97 -7.55
C PRO A 37 -1.86 -7.45 -6.26
N PHE A 38 -1.44 -8.36 -5.37
CA PHE A 38 -0.76 -8.10 -4.11
C PHE A 38 0.61 -8.78 -4.08
N ASP A 39 1.52 -8.25 -3.29
CA ASP A 39 2.88 -8.77 -3.15
C ASP A 39 3.01 -9.72 -1.94
N LEU A 40 2.22 -9.48 -0.89
CA LEU A 40 2.24 -10.24 0.37
C LEU A 40 0.82 -10.51 0.85
N VAL A 41 0.66 -11.55 1.66
CA VAL A 41 -0.52 -11.72 2.52
C VAL A 41 -0.07 -11.78 3.97
N ALA A 42 -0.63 -10.91 4.82
CA ALA A 42 -0.41 -10.94 6.26
C ALA A 42 -1.55 -11.69 6.95
N HIS A 43 -1.22 -12.68 7.77
CA HIS A 43 -2.18 -13.48 8.53
C HIS A 43 -1.96 -13.26 10.04
N LYS A 44 -3.06 -13.00 10.76
CA LYS A 44 -3.07 -12.93 12.23
C LYS A 44 -4.47 -13.19 12.74
N ALA A 45 -4.60 -13.99 13.80
CA ALA A 45 -5.87 -14.29 14.46
C ALA A 45 -6.99 -14.72 13.49
N GLY A 46 -6.67 -15.58 12.51
CA GLY A 46 -7.63 -16.10 11.54
C GLY A 46 -8.02 -15.12 10.42
N THR A 47 -7.43 -13.94 10.38
CA THR A 47 -7.70 -12.91 9.35
C THR A 47 -6.53 -12.80 8.39
N PHE A 48 -6.82 -12.80 7.09
CA PHE A 48 -5.85 -12.61 6.01
C PHE A 48 -6.00 -11.23 5.39
N HIS A 49 -4.90 -10.51 5.19
CA HIS A 49 -4.84 -9.21 4.52
C HIS A 49 -3.97 -9.32 3.28
N ARG A 50 -4.55 -9.11 2.09
CA ARG A 50 -3.83 -8.96 0.82
C ARG A 50 -3.18 -7.58 0.77
N ILE A 51 -1.87 -7.52 0.66
CA ILE A 51 -1.09 -6.29 0.76
C ILE A 51 -0.30 -6.07 -0.52
N GLN A 52 -0.55 -4.94 -1.17
CA GLN A 52 0.34 -4.45 -2.22
C GLN A 52 1.36 -3.48 -1.65
N VAL A 53 2.63 -3.64 -2.00
CA VAL A 53 3.74 -2.85 -1.52
C VAL A 53 4.14 -1.83 -2.58
N LYS A 54 4.39 -0.58 -2.15
CA LYS A 54 4.87 0.50 -3.01
C LYS A 54 6.03 1.21 -2.33
N TYR A 55 7.20 1.17 -2.96
CA TYR A 55 8.31 2.03 -2.60
C TYR A 55 7.99 3.49 -3.00
N ARG A 56 8.05 4.42 -2.05
CA ARG A 56 7.87 5.85 -2.33
C ARG A 56 8.85 6.71 -1.52
N SER A 57 9.70 7.44 -2.23
CA SER A 57 10.56 8.45 -1.62
C SER A 57 9.78 9.66 -1.14
N MET A 58 10.16 10.19 0.01
CA MET A 58 9.66 11.44 0.55
C MET A 58 10.11 12.62 -0.31
N ARG A 59 9.19 13.57 -0.54
CA ARG A 59 9.43 14.85 -1.20
C ARG A 59 8.75 15.96 -0.40
N ARG A 60 9.52 16.99 -0.02
CA ARG A 60 9.02 18.15 0.75
C ARG A 60 8.23 17.74 2.01
N GLY A 61 8.72 16.74 2.73
CA GLY A 61 8.10 16.25 3.97
C GLY A 61 6.88 15.37 3.77
N MET A 62 6.56 14.96 2.54
CA MET A 62 5.42 14.09 2.24
C MET A 62 5.81 12.88 1.42
N VAL A 63 5.06 11.81 1.61
CA VAL A 63 5.01 10.69 0.68
C VAL A 63 3.69 10.74 -0.06
N THR A 64 3.76 10.77 -1.39
CA THR A 64 2.58 10.79 -2.27
C THR A 64 2.43 9.46 -2.98
N LEU A 65 1.23 8.90 -2.91
CA LEU A 65 0.82 7.75 -3.68
C LEU A 65 -0.34 8.12 -4.59
N LYS A 66 -0.22 7.83 -5.89
CA LYS A 66 -1.35 7.83 -6.82
C LYS A 66 -1.97 6.44 -6.82
N LEU A 67 -3.29 6.35 -6.66
CA LEU A 67 -4.06 5.11 -6.72
C LEU A 67 -4.47 4.83 -8.18
N SER A 68 -3.47 4.80 -9.06
CA SER A 68 -3.61 4.48 -10.48
C SER A 68 -2.55 3.47 -10.92
N SER A 69 -2.93 2.62 -11.86
CA SER A 69 -2.04 1.75 -12.62
C SER A 69 -1.63 2.49 -13.89
N ASN A 70 -0.33 2.55 -14.16
CA ASN A 70 0.20 3.15 -15.38
C ASN A 70 0.94 2.09 -16.19
N TRP A 71 0.72 2.06 -17.49
CA TRP A 71 1.48 1.22 -18.41
C TRP A 71 1.81 1.99 -19.68
N THR A 72 2.90 1.62 -20.32
CA THR A 72 3.33 2.21 -21.58
C THR A 72 3.21 1.17 -22.66
N ASP A 73 2.57 1.52 -23.76
CA ASP A 73 2.59 0.75 -24.99
C ASP A 73 3.06 1.63 -26.16
N ARG A 74 3.01 1.09 -27.38
CA ARG A 74 3.39 1.81 -28.60
C ARG A 74 2.51 3.05 -28.88
N HIS A 75 1.37 3.19 -28.20
CA HIS A 75 0.41 4.28 -28.32
C HIS A 75 0.50 5.30 -27.18
N GLY A 76 1.49 5.16 -26.29
CA GLY A 76 1.81 6.13 -25.25
C GLY A 76 1.65 5.57 -23.84
N VAL A 77 1.49 6.48 -22.88
CA VAL A 77 1.31 6.15 -21.46
C VAL A 77 -0.17 6.18 -21.13
N HIS A 78 -0.69 5.06 -20.66
CA HIS A 78 -2.06 4.93 -20.18
C HIS A 78 -2.08 4.92 -18.66
N SER A 79 -3.17 5.42 -18.07
CA SER A 79 -3.38 5.44 -16.63
C SER A 79 -4.83 5.14 -16.32
N THR A 80 -5.08 4.13 -15.50
CA THR A 80 -6.43 3.80 -14.97
C THR A 80 -6.42 3.80 -13.45
N PRO A 81 -7.56 4.14 -12.79
CA PRO A 81 -7.71 3.90 -11.37
C PRO A 81 -7.43 2.43 -11.03
N ILE A 82 -6.82 2.18 -9.87
CA ILE A 82 -6.70 0.79 -9.39
C ILE A 82 -8.07 0.22 -9.04
N ASP A 83 -8.21 -1.09 -9.19
CA ASP A 83 -9.25 -1.83 -8.47
C ASP A 83 -8.91 -1.82 -6.98
N LYS A 84 -9.74 -1.15 -6.19
CA LYS A 84 -9.54 -0.98 -4.74
C LYS A 84 -9.93 -2.22 -3.94
N ASP A 85 -10.67 -3.14 -4.53
CA ASP A 85 -11.14 -4.38 -3.88
C ASP A 85 -10.16 -5.55 -4.12
N ALA A 86 -9.23 -5.38 -5.07
CA ALA A 86 -8.17 -6.34 -5.37
C ALA A 86 -7.19 -6.56 -4.19
N VAL A 87 -7.06 -5.58 -3.30
CA VAL A 87 -6.15 -5.62 -2.15
C VAL A 87 -6.81 -5.03 -0.90
N ASP A 88 -6.50 -5.58 0.27
CA ASP A 88 -7.08 -5.14 1.54
C ASP A 88 -6.34 -3.91 2.09
N ALA A 89 -5.04 -3.80 1.80
CA ALA A 89 -4.21 -2.64 2.15
C ALA A 89 -3.10 -2.39 1.11
N ILE A 90 -2.62 -1.14 1.08
CA ILE A 90 -1.37 -0.78 0.42
C ILE A 90 -0.34 -0.41 1.49
N CYS A 91 0.81 -1.07 1.47
CA CYS A 91 1.98 -0.72 2.27
C CYS A 91 2.89 0.22 1.48
N ILE A 92 3.08 1.43 1.98
CA ILE A 92 3.99 2.41 1.41
C ILE A 92 5.29 2.37 2.22
N TYR A 93 6.35 1.85 1.63
CA TYR A 93 7.69 1.92 2.23
C TYR A 93 8.38 3.22 1.84
N CYS A 94 8.85 3.98 2.85
CA CYS A 94 9.60 5.20 2.68
C CYS A 94 11.07 5.00 3.09
N PRO A 95 12.02 5.09 2.16
CA PRO A 95 13.44 4.84 2.43
C PRO A 95 14.09 5.93 3.30
N GLU A 96 13.55 7.15 3.31
CA GLU A 96 14.12 8.25 4.10
C GLU A 96 13.80 8.13 5.60
N THR A 97 12.67 7.49 5.96
CA THR A 97 12.33 7.17 7.35
C THR A 97 12.66 5.72 7.73
N ASP A 98 12.88 4.86 6.72
CA ASP A 98 12.95 3.41 6.87
C ASP A 98 11.69 2.80 7.51
N GLU A 99 10.53 3.32 7.14
CA GLU A 99 9.24 2.95 7.71
C GLU A 99 8.21 2.52 6.67
N CYS A 100 7.23 1.72 7.12
CA CYS A 100 6.07 1.27 6.35
C CYS A 100 4.79 1.97 6.80
N TYR A 101 4.02 2.48 5.85
CA TYR A 101 2.73 3.12 6.11
C TYR A 101 1.61 2.37 5.40
N TYR A 102 0.60 1.92 6.15
CA TYR A 102 -0.48 1.08 5.66
C TYR A 102 -1.75 1.90 5.48
N ILE A 103 -2.30 1.89 4.27
CA ILE A 103 -3.56 2.54 3.95
C ILE A 103 -4.57 1.52 3.43
N ARG A 104 -5.86 1.76 3.69
CA ARG A 104 -6.94 1.07 3.01
C ARG A 104 -7.30 1.84 1.73
N PRO A 105 -7.19 1.25 0.53
CA PRO A 105 -7.44 1.99 -0.73
C PRO A 105 -8.84 2.62 -0.83
N SER A 106 -9.84 1.94 -0.26
CA SER A 106 -11.25 2.39 -0.25
C SER A 106 -11.47 3.71 0.50
N ASP A 107 -10.59 4.07 1.43
CA ASP A 107 -10.76 5.25 2.29
C ASP A 107 -10.24 6.54 1.65
N HIS A 108 -9.74 6.46 0.41
CA HIS A 108 -9.09 7.55 -0.27
C HIS A 108 -9.61 7.74 -1.70
N GLY A 109 -9.41 8.93 -2.27
CA GLY A 109 -9.78 9.26 -3.65
C GLY A 109 -8.80 8.71 -4.68
N ALA A 110 -8.30 9.59 -5.56
CA ALA A 110 -7.33 9.23 -6.59
C ALA A 110 -5.87 9.23 -6.09
N SER A 111 -5.59 9.89 -4.97
CA SER A 111 -4.25 9.98 -4.39
C SER A 111 -4.29 10.12 -2.87
N VAL A 112 -3.16 9.79 -2.25
CA VAL A 112 -2.90 9.89 -0.81
C VAL A 112 -1.61 10.65 -0.60
N ASN A 113 -1.63 11.63 0.30
CA ASN A 113 -0.46 12.42 0.68
C ASN A 113 -0.24 12.27 2.19
N LEU A 114 0.70 11.41 2.58
CA LEU A 114 1.08 11.21 3.97
C LEU A 114 2.16 12.22 4.35
N ARG A 115 1.92 12.98 5.42
CA ARG A 115 2.82 14.00 5.94
C ARG A 115 3.71 13.39 7.01
N ILE A 116 5.02 13.38 6.77
CA ILE A 116 6.02 12.83 7.69
C ILE A 116 6.57 13.95 8.58
N THR A 117 7.05 15.05 7.99
CA THR A 117 7.60 16.18 8.75
C THR A 117 6.52 17.24 9.00
N PRO A 118 6.58 18.02 10.09
CA PRO A 118 5.66 19.14 10.30
C PRO A 118 5.65 20.12 9.12
N THR A 119 4.50 20.77 8.90
CA THR A 119 4.37 21.80 7.85
C THR A 119 5.10 23.08 8.25
N LYS A 120 5.78 23.74 7.30
CA LYS A 120 6.49 25.00 7.55
C LYS A 120 5.58 26.15 8.01
N ASN A 121 4.32 26.15 7.61
CA ASN A 121 3.33 27.19 7.92
C ASN A 121 2.41 26.82 9.10
N GLY A 122 2.73 25.77 9.87
CA GLY A 122 1.92 25.34 11.02
C GLY A 122 0.50 24.85 10.67
N GLN A 123 0.22 24.55 9.40
CA GLN A 123 -1.07 23.98 9.01
C GLN A 123 -1.29 22.63 9.71
N GLN A 124 -2.47 22.45 10.29
CA GLN A 124 -2.85 21.18 10.94
C GLN A 124 -4.13 20.58 10.35
N LYS A 125 -5.01 21.40 9.78
CA LYS A 125 -6.27 20.93 9.16
C LYS A 125 -6.02 20.26 7.81
N ARG A 126 -6.70 19.14 7.58
CA ARG A 126 -6.66 18.31 6.34
C ARG A 126 -5.30 17.68 6.04
N ILE A 127 -4.57 17.30 7.09
CA ILE A 127 -3.28 16.60 6.97
C ILE A 127 -3.46 15.15 7.40
N LEU A 128 -2.99 14.22 6.56
CA LEU A 128 -2.85 12.81 6.91
C LEU A 128 -1.46 12.63 7.52
N ALA A 129 -1.34 12.68 8.85
CA ALA A 129 -0.08 12.44 9.53
C ALA A 129 0.35 10.98 9.33
N ALA A 130 1.58 10.77 8.84
CA ALA A 130 2.07 9.44 8.46
C ALA A 130 2.11 8.47 9.66
N SER A 131 2.35 8.99 10.87
CA SER A 131 2.37 8.20 12.11
C SER A 131 1.07 7.44 12.40
N VAL A 132 -0.08 7.97 11.96
CA VAL A 132 -1.39 7.31 12.14
C VAL A 132 -1.52 6.05 11.29
N PHE A 133 -0.71 5.94 10.23
CA PHE A 133 -0.75 4.83 9.28
C PHE A 133 0.37 3.82 9.54
N ARG A 134 1.00 3.82 10.72
CA ARG A 134 2.08 2.85 11.00
C ARG A 134 1.57 1.43 11.15
N ASP A 135 0.31 1.21 11.51
CA ASP A 135 -0.26 -0.12 11.69
C ASP A 135 -1.17 -0.55 10.53
N LEU A 136 -1.19 -1.85 10.26
CA LEU A 136 -2.09 -2.45 9.28
C LEU A 136 -3.54 -2.26 9.76
N PRO A 137 -4.43 -1.63 8.97
CA PRO A 137 -5.79 -1.40 9.41
C PRO A 137 -6.58 -2.71 9.48
N ASP A 138 -7.48 -2.80 10.46
CA ASP A 138 -8.37 -3.96 10.63
C ASP A 138 -9.12 -4.28 9.33
N LYS A 139 -9.36 -5.56 9.05
CA LYS A 139 -10.12 -5.92 7.86
C LYS A 139 -11.58 -5.53 8.05
N ARG A 140 -12.15 -4.76 7.12
CA ARG A 140 -13.61 -4.56 7.12
C ARG A 140 -14.28 -5.88 6.74
N PRO A 141 -15.42 -6.24 7.37
CA PRO A 141 -16.22 -7.33 6.85
C PRO A 141 -16.54 -7.03 5.38
N ALA A 142 -16.48 -8.07 4.53
CA ALA A 142 -16.95 -7.94 3.16
C ALA A 142 -18.39 -7.40 3.21
N PRO A 143 -18.79 -6.54 2.25
CA PRO A 143 -20.19 -6.16 2.12
C PRO A 143 -21.03 -7.43 2.19
N ILE A 144 -21.97 -7.48 3.13
CA ILE A 144 -22.97 -8.54 3.12
C ILE A 144 -23.71 -8.40 1.79
N ASP A 145 -23.50 -9.34 0.87
CA ASP A 145 -24.31 -9.43 -0.33
C ASP A 145 -25.76 -9.63 0.13
N GLY A 146 -26.53 -8.54 0.13
CA GLY A 146 -27.95 -8.52 0.49
C GLY A 146 -28.85 -9.25 -0.50
N ASN A 147 -28.32 -10.25 -1.21
CA ASN A 147 -29.06 -11.04 -2.18
C ASN A 147 -28.62 -12.52 -2.19
N ARG A 148 -28.58 -13.14 -1.01
CA ARG A 148 -28.88 -14.58 -0.90
C ARG A 148 -30.27 -14.74 -0.26
N ALA A 149 -31.28 -14.25 -0.97
CA ALA A 149 -32.64 -14.72 -0.81
C ALA A 149 -33.06 -15.40 -2.11
N SER A 150 -33.38 -16.70 -2.01
CA SER A 150 -33.95 -17.57 -3.06
C SER A 150 -32.94 -18.06 -4.11
N ALA A 151 -32.77 -19.35 -4.40
CA ALA A 151 -33.59 -20.55 -4.19
C ALA A 151 -32.70 -21.77 -3.90
#